data_AF-A0A972L018-F1
#
_entry.id   AF-A0A972L018-F1
#
_cell.length_a   1.000
_cell.length_b   1.000
_cell.length_c   1.000
_cell.angle_alpha   90.00
_cell.angle_beta   90.00
_cell.angle_gamma   90.00
#
_symmetry.space_group_name_H-M   'P 1'
#
loop_
_entity.id
_entity.type
_entity.pdbx_description
1 polymer ?
#
loop_
_entity_poly.entity_id
_entity_poly.type
_entity_poly.pdbx_seq_one_letter_code
_entity_poly.pdbx_strand_id
1 'polypeptide(L)'
;MQPKWEICLGGTEWDEGKGINYVEGNYRIIGQTKSFDGDISFNHGAWDLWLIEIDTNGNFINEKTFGGSGADGNFIDIIDLNDSIFYITSETKSSDGDISNNPWPGHSNIWALQINKEGDILWEGVHGGSLIDWTRDMEVTDDVEG
;
A
#
# COMPACT_ATOMS: atom_id res chain seq x y z
N MET A 1 3.88 18.15 -27.21
CA MET A 1 2.57 17.75 -26.64
C MET A 1 2.60 18.21 -25.18
N GLN A 2 1.59 18.92 -24.69
CA GLN A 2 1.53 19.36 -23.28
C GLN A 2 0.81 18.29 -22.45
N PRO A 3 1.14 18.12 -21.15
CA PRO A 3 0.40 17.22 -20.27
C PRO A 3 -1.07 17.64 -20.19
N LYS A 4 -1.99 16.67 -20.14
CA LYS A 4 -3.43 16.94 -19.98
C LYS A 4 -3.75 17.46 -18.59
N TRP A 5 -3.01 16.98 -17.59
CA TRP A 5 -3.08 17.40 -16.20
C TRP A 5 -1.75 17.07 -15.52
N GLU A 6 -1.51 17.73 -14.40
CA GLU A 6 -0.44 17.43 -13.45
C GLU A 6 -1.01 17.58 -12.05
N ILE A 7 -0.61 16.69 -11.14
CA ILE A 7 -0.95 16.76 -9.72
C ILE A 7 0.29 16.49 -8.89
N CYS A 8 0.33 17.08 -7.69
CA CYS A 8 1.33 16.79 -6.67
C CYS A 8 0.54 16.39 -5.43
N LEU A 9 0.78 15.18 -4.95
CA LEU A 9 0.11 14.62 -3.79
C LEU A 9 1.14 14.37 -2.71
N GLY A 10 0.83 14.77 -1.48
CA GLY A 10 1.71 14.56 -0.32
C GLY A 10 1.43 15.54 0.82
N GLY A 11 2.36 15.58 1.77
CA GLY A 11 2.34 16.46 2.93
C GLY A 11 3.67 17.17 3.15
N THR A 12 3.95 17.54 4.39
CA THR A 12 5.15 18.29 4.77
C THR A 12 6.40 17.42 4.97
N GLU A 13 6.23 16.11 5.12
CA GLU A 13 7.30 15.14 5.28
C GLU A 13 7.59 14.45 3.94
N TRP A 14 8.09 13.21 3.97
CA TRP A 14 8.45 12.49 2.75
C TRP A 14 7.28 11.62 2.26
N ASP A 15 6.99 11.74 0.97
CA ASP A 15 5.94 11.00 0.28
C ASP A 15 6.47 10.49 -1.06
N GLU A 16 6.24 9.21 -1.36
CA GLU A 16 6.81 8.56 -2.54
C GLU A 16 5.78 7.69 -3.25
N GLY A 17 5.50 7.99 -4.52
CA GLY A 17 4.76 7.10 -5.41
C GLY A 17 5.64 5.95 -5.91
N LYS A 18 5.13 4.72 -5.85
CA LYS A 18 5.84 3.49 -6.23
C LYS A 18 5.23 2.81 -7.46
N GLY A 19 3.92 2.92 -7.66
CA GLY A 19 3.23 2.30 -8.77
C GLY A 19 1.91 3.00 -9.10
N ILE A 20 1.40 2.73 -10.30
CA ILE A 20 0.10 3.23 -10.75
C ILE A 20 -0.58 2.20 -11.66
N ASN A 21 -1.85 1.91 -11.39
CA ASN A 21 -2.71 1.06 -12.22
C ASN A 21 -3.95 1.82 -12.67
N TYR A 22 -4.50 1.42 -13.81
CA TYR A 22 -5.80 1.90 -14.28
C TYR A 22 -6.85 0.82 -14.05
N VAL A 23 -7.90 1.18 -13.32
CA VAL A 23 -8.89 0.23 -12.82
C VAL A 23 -10.27 0.86 -12.91
N GLU A 24 -11.17 0.23 -13.65
CA GLU A 24 -12.60 0.58 -13.72
C GLU A 24 -12.93 2.06 -14.02
N GLY A 25 -12.03 2.81 -14.68
CA GLY A 25 -12.27 4.22 -14.98
C GLY A 25 -11.46 5.21 -14.15
N ASN A 26 -10.69 4.74 -13.18
CA ASN A 26 -9.86 5.56 -12.30
C ASN A 26 -8.40 5.11 -12.36
N TYR A 27 -7.50 5.95 -11.88
CA TYR A 27 -6.13 5.56 -11.58
C TYR A 27 -5.98 5.31 -10.09
N ARG A 28 -5.33 4.20 -9.75
CA ARG A 28 -4.90 3.89 -8.38
C ARG A 28 -3.39 4.02 -8.31
N ILE A 29 -2.92 4.88 -7.42
CA ILE A 29 -1.50 5.11 -7.17
C ILE A 29 -1.19 4.47 -5.82
N ILE A 30 -0.11 3.72 -5.78
CA ILE A 30 0.39 3.13 -4.56
C ILE A 30 1.75 3.74 -4.23
N GLY A 31 1.97 4.00 -2.95
CA GLY A 31 3.15 4.68 -2.46
C GLY A 31 3.37 4.45 -0.98
N GLN A 32 4.24 5.27 -0.41
CA GLN A 32 4.46 5.34 1.03
C GLN A 32 4.50 6.79 1.49
N THR A 33 4.10 7.02 2.73
CA THR A 33 4.05 8.36 3.34
C THR A 33 4.61 8.35 4.76
N LYS A 34 5.37 9.40 5.08
CA LYS A 34 5.76 9.79 6.44
C LYS A 34 4.99 11.03 6.93
N SER A 35 4.10 11.56 6.09
CA SER A 35 3.32 12.77 6.35
C SER A 35 2.08 12.47 7.20
N PHE A 36 1.69 13.45 8.00
CA PHE A 36 0.48 13.45 8.85
C PHE A 36 -0.49 14.58 8.45
N ASP A 37 -0.25 15.20 7.30
CA ASP A 37 -0.93 16.39 6.82
C ASP A 37 -0.96 16.42 5.28
N GLY A 38 -1.49 17.52 4.72
CA GLY A 38 -1.64 17.68 3.28
C GLY A 38 -2.77 16.81 2.75
N ASP A 39 -2.45 15.96 1.78
CA ASP A 39 -3.40 15.01 1.18
C ASP A 39 -3.55 13.71 1.97
N ILE A 40 -2.85 13.56 3.11
CA ILE A 40 -2.88 12.38 3.96
C ILE A 40 -3.80 12.64 5.15
N SER A 41 -4.86 11.84 5.30
CA SER A 41 -5.83 11.99 6.39
C SER A 41 -5.34 11.40 7.71
N PHE A 42 -4.48 10.38 7.65
CA PHE A 42 -3.95 9.68 8.82
C PHE A 42 -2.62 9.00 8.50
N ASN A 43 -1.79 8.78 9.52
CA ASN A 43 -0.58 7.97 9.45
C ASN A 43 -0.41 7.30 10.83
N HIS A 44 -0.12 6.01 10.86
CA HIS A 44 0.00 5.22 12.08
C HIS A 44 1.31 5.48 12.82
N GLY A 45 2.36 5.94 12.12
CA GLY A 45 3.70 5.93 12.66
C GLY A 45 4.77 6.56 11.75
N ALA A 46 5.80 5.78 11.42
CA ALA A 46 6.97 6.32 10.74
C ALA A 46 6.76 6.41 9.23
N TRP A 47 6.58 5.27 8.57
CA TRP A 47 6.27 5.20 7.14
C TRP A 47 5.10 4.25 7.01
N ASP A 48 4.05 4.66 6.32
CA ASP A 48 2.90 3.82 6.04
C ASP A 48 2.75 3.65 4.53
N LEU A 49 2.15 2.52 4.14
CA LEU A 49 1.69 2.31 2.78
C LEU A 49 0.54 3.27 2.49
N TRP A 50 0.57 3.92 1.32
CA TRP A 50 -0.41 4.91 0.91
C TRP A 50 -1.06 4.54 -0.42
N LEU A 51 -2.37 4.33 -0.39
CA LEU A 51 -3.21 4.10 -1.55
C LEU A 51 -3.97 5.38 -1.89
N ILE A 52 -3.93 5.77 -3.15
CA ILE A 52 -4.58 6.98 -3.65
C ILE A 52 -5.42 6.59 -4.87
N GLU A 53 -6.63 7.12 -4.95
CA GLU A 53 -7.47 7.03 -6.15
C GLU A 53 -7.69 8.42 -6.75
N ILE A 54 -7.50 8.52 -8.07
CA ILE A 54 -7.77 9.72 -8.85
C ILE A 54 -8.60 9.37 -10.08
N ASP A 55 -9.40 10.32 -10.58
CA ASP A 55 -10.13 10.13 -11.84
C ASP A 55 -9.20 10.28 -13.07
N THR A 56 -9.74 10.00 -14.26
CA THR A 56 -8.98 10.15 -15.53
C THR A 56 -8.54 11.58 -15.86
N ASN A 57 -9.09 12.59 -15.19
CA ASN A 57 -8.73 14.00 -15.34
C ASN A 57 -7.71 14.46 -14.28
N GLY A 58 -7.25 13.55 -13.40
CA GLY A 58 -6.33 13.86 -12.32
C GLY A 58 -7.01 14.44 -11.07
N ASN A 59 -8.33 14.39 -10.96
CA ASN A 59 -8.99 14.85 -9.73
C ASN A 59 -8.87 13.79 -8.64
N PHE A 60 -8.51 14.22 -7.43
CA PHE A 60 -8.49 13.37 -6.24
C PHE A 60 -9.88 12.79 -5.93
N ILE A 61 -9.95 11.48 -5.70
CA ILE A 61 -11.18 10.77 -5.32
C ILE A 61 -11.11 10.41 -3.83
N ASN A 62 -10.12 9.61 -3.45
CA ASN A 62 -9.92 9.15 -2.07
C ASN A 62 -8.46 8.77 -1.83
N GLU A 63 -8.14 8.52 -0.57
CA GLU A 63 -6.88 7.94 -0.15
C GLU A 63 -7.08 7.10 1.12
N LYS A 64 -6.12 6.21 1.37
CA LYS A 64 -6.03 5.44 2.61
C LYS A 64 -4.59 5.06 2.91
N THR A 65 -4.22 5.17 4.18
CA THR A 65 -2.96 4.66 4.70
C THR A 65 -3.13 3.34 5.41
N PHE A 66 -2.12 2.48 5.34
CA PHE A 66 -2.08 1.18 5.98
C PHE A 66 -0.72 0.96 6.65
N GLY A 67 -0.72 0.54 7.92
CA GLY A 67 0.53 0.34 8.66
C GLY A 67 0.35 0.24 10.17
N GLY A 68 1.46 0.45 10.88
CA GLY A 68 1.52 0.47 12.33
C GLY A 68 2.46 1.55 12.86
N SER A 69 2.90 1.43 14.11
CA SER A 69 3.74 2.46 14.74
C SER A 69 5.17 2.54 14.18
N GLY A 70 5.60 1.50 13.45
CA GLY A 70 6.91 1.37 12.82
C GLY A 70 6.96 1.94 11.40
N ALA A 71 7.90 1.40 10.61
CA ALA A 71 8.03 1.74 9.19
C ALA A 71 7.57 0.54 8.36
N ASP A 72 6.59 0.80 7.51
CA ASP A 72 5.86 -0.12 6.68
C ASP A 72 5.80 0.44 5.23
N GLY A 73 5.60 -0.40 4.20
CA GLY A 73 5.36 0.12 2.83
C GLY A 73 6.60 0.38 1.94
N ASN A 74 7.82 -0.07 2.28
CA ASN A 74 9.02 0.28 1.51
C ASN A 74 9.15 -0.38 0.11
N PHE A 75 8.79 -1.66 -0.01
CA PHE A 75 8.81 -2.40 -1.29
C PHE A 75 7.40 -2.83 -1.66
N ILE A 76 6.73 -2.04 -2.50
CA ILE A 76 5.33 -2.24 -2.82
C ILE A 76 5.16 -2.81 -4.22
N ASP A 77 4.38 -3.88 -4.31
CA ASP A 77 3.81 -4.36 -5.56
C ASP A 77 2.28 -4.52 -5.41
N ILE A 78 1.54 -4.35 -6.50
CA ILE A 78 0.09 -4.26 -6.50
C ILE A 78 -0.53 -5.06 -7.64
N ILE A 79 -1.45 -5.96 -7.30
CA ILE A 79 -2.22 -6.73 -8.28
C ILE A 79 -3.70 -6.47 -8.09
N ASP A 80 -4.31 -5.97 -9.15
CA ASP A 80 -5.75 -5.76 -9.30
C ASP A 80 -6.47 -7.06 -9.69
N LEU A 81 -7.35 -7.56 -8.82
CA LEU A 81 -8.32 -8.59 -9.19
C LEU A 81 -9.68 -7.95 -9.48
N ASN A 82 -10.20 -8.17 -10.69
CA ASN A 82 -11.42 -7.58 -11.26
C ASN A 82 -12.54 -7.28 -10.26
N ASP A 83 -12.82 -8.23 -9.35
CA ASP A 83 -14.03 -8.18 -8.53
C ASP A 83 -13.84 -7.78 -7.06
N SER A 84 -12.64 -7.80 -6.47
CA SER A 84 -12.56 -7.47 -5.02
C SER A 84 -11.20 -7.35 -4.35
N ILE A 85 -10.05 -7.53 -5.00
CA ILE A 85 -8.83 -7.80 -4.23
C ILE A 85 -7.63 -7.08 -4.82
N PHE A 86 -7.04 -6.23 -3.99
CA PHE A 86 -5.65 -5.83 -4.13
C PHE A 86 -4.79 -6.68 -3.25
N TYR A 87 -3.82 -7.37 -3.84
CA TYR A 87 -2.71 -7.83 -3.04
C TYR A 87 -1.65 -6.77 -3.02
N ILE A 88 -1.19 -6.43 -1.83
CA ILE A 88 -0.03 -5.60 -1.64
C ILE A 88 0.98 -6.38 -0.83
N THR A 89 2.18 -6.51 -1.36
CA THR A 89 3.31 -6.92 -0.52
C THR A 89 4.08 -5.67 -0.13
N SER A 90 4.51 -5.60 1.12
CA SER A 90 5.39 -4.54 1.61
C SER A 90 6.34 -5.08 2.66
N GLU A 91 7.31 -4.25 3.07
CA GLU A 91 8.00 -4.51 4.32
C GLU A 91 7.17 -4.00 5.48
N THR A 92 7.21 -4.69 6.61
CA THR A 92 6.73 -4.18 7.90
C THR A 92 7.79 -4.33 8.98
N LYS A 93 7.84 -3.36 9.90
CA LYS A 93 8.56 -3.46 11.18
C LYS A 93 7.62 -3.40 12.39
N SER A 94 6.32 -3.27 12.13
CA SER A 94 5.28 -3.03 13.10
C SER A 94 4.63 -4.34 13.55
N SER A 95 3.91 -4.30 14.67
CA SER A 95 3.11 -5.41 15.22
C SER A 95 1.81 -4.88 15.85
N ASP A 96 1.33 -3.76 15.33
CA ASP A 96 0.20 -2.97 15.79
C ASP A 96 -0.44 -2.21 14.61
N GLY A 97 -1.48 -1.40 14.89
CA GLY A 97 -2.25 -0.73 13.86
C GLY A 97 -3.06 -1.73 13.04
N ASP A 98 -2.86 -1.72 11.73
CA ASP A 98 -3.48 -2.65 10.79
C ASP A 98 -2.82 -4.04 10.77
N ILE A 99 -1.65 -4.18 11.40
CA ILE A 99 -0.85 -5.41 11.40
C ILE A 99 -1.09 -6.18 12.69
N SER A 100 -1.76 -7.33 12.62
CA SER A 100 -2.26 -8.02 13.82
C SER A 100 -1.17 -8.76 14.60
N ASN A 101 -0.15 -9.32 13.92
CA ASN A 101 0.92 -10.06 14.58
C ASN A 101 2.17 -10.19 13.69
N ASN A 102 3.19 -9.39 13.97
CA ASN A 102 4.55 -9.63 13.50
C ASN A 102 5.37 -10.31 14.63
N PRO A 103 5.80 -11.57 14.46
CA PRO A 103 6.56 -12.28 15.49
C PRO A 103 8.02 -11.80 15.63
N TRP A 104 8.52 -10.93 14.74
CA TRP A 104 9.87 -10.38 14.77
C TRP A 104 9.90 -8.85 14.61
N PRO A 105 9.20 -8.09 15.47
CA PRO A 105 9.08 -6.64 15.33
C PRO A 105 10.46 -5.95 15.41
N GLY A 106 10.63 -4.87 14.65
CA GLY A 106 11.90 -4.14 14.50
C GLY A 106 12.84 -4.67 13.41
N HIS A 107 12.59 -5.87 12.88
CA HIS A 107 13.17 -6.36 11.62
C HIS A 107 12.17 -6.17 10.49
N SER A 108 12.66 -5.91 9.27
CA SER A 108 11.80 -5.83 8.08
C SER A 108 11.35 -7.23 7.70
N ASN A 109 10.04 -7.49 7.76
CA ASN A 109 9.42 -8.73 7.29
C ASN A 109 8.41 -8.43 6.18
N ILE A 110 8.03 -9.46 5.45
CA ILE A 110 7.06 -9.34 4.35
C ILE A 110 5.68 -9.19 4.97
N TRP A 111 4.99 -8.09 4.68
CA TRP A 111 3.58 -7.93 4.97
C TRP A 111 2.78 -8.09 3.68
N ALA A 112 1.89 -9.09 3.67
CA ALA A 112 0.93 -9.29 2.59
C ALA A 112 -0.44 -8.81 3.05
N LEU A 113 -1.08 -7.98 2.23
CA LEU A 113 -2.36 -7.34 2.53
C LEU A 113 -3.34 -7.57 1.39
N GLN A 114 -4.58 -7.92 1.75
CA GLN A 114 -5.73 -8.04 0.86
C GLN A 114 -6.80 -7.03 1.26
N ILE A 115 -7.18 -6.12 0.36
CA ILE A 115 -8.23 -5.11 0.60
C ILE A 115 -9.37 -5.21 -0.41
N ASN A 116 -10.57 -4.79 -0.01
CA ASN A 116 -11.71 -4.58 -0.91
C ASN A 116 -11.58 -3.27 -1.71
N LYS A 117 -12.57 -2.97 -2.57
CA LYS A 117 -12.56 -1.77 -3.42
C LYS A 117 -12.70 -0.47 -2.63
N GLU A 118 -13.26 -0.54 -1.43
CA GLU A 118 -13.39 0.56 -0.47
C GLU A 118 -12.12 0.76 0.37
N GLY A 119 -11.12 -0.10 0.20
CA GLY A 119 -9.86 -0.08 0.94
C GLY A 119 -9.94 -0.73 2.32
N ASP A 120 -11.01 -1.44 2.67
CA ASP A 120 -11.08 -2.20 3.92
C ASP A 120 -10.27 -3.49 3.84
N ILE A 121 -9.56 -3.80 4.91
CA ILE A 121 -8.74 -5.00 5.04
C ILE A 121 -9.65 -6.23 5.12
N LEU A 122 -9.50 -7.13 4.15
CA LEU A 122 -10.16 -8.44 4.13
C LEU A 122 -9.30 -9.51 4.78
N TRP A 123 -7.99 -9.46 4.54
CA TRP A 123 -6.98 -10.34 5.10
C TRP A 123 -5.63 -9.64 5.14
N GLU A 124 -4.83 -9.98 6.15
CA GLU A 124 -3.44 -9.55 6.23
C GLU A 124 -2.60 -10.65 6.90
N GLY A 125 -1.32 -10.68 6.57
CA GLY A 125 -0.39 -11.65 7.14
C GLY A 125 1.07 -11.22 7.01
N VAL A 126 1.83 -11.46 8.08
CA VAL A 126 3.28 -11.25 8.09
C VAL A 126 4.00 -12.57 7.81
N HIS A 127 4.90 -12.54 6.84
CA HIS A 127 5.72 -13.66 6.37
C HIS A 127 7.20 -13.31 6.44
N GLY A 128 8.05 -14.33 6.60
CA GLY A 128 9.49 -14.18 6.77
C GLY A 128 10.00 -14.94 7.98
N GLY A 129 11.16 -14.52 8.50
CA GLY A 129 11.81 -15.07 9.68
C GLY A 129 12.46 -14.00 10.57
N SER A 130 13.32 -14.44 11.48
CA SER A 130 13.97 -13.55 12.47
C SER A 130 15.06 -12.63 11.89
N LEU A 131 15.18 -12.56 10.58
CA LEU A 131 16.12 -11.70 9.86
C LEU A 131 15.31 -10.76 8.95
N ILE A 132 16.01 -9.97 8.15
CA ILE A 132 15.37 -9.11 7.16
C ILE A 132 14.95 -9.97 5.96
N ASP A 133 13.66 -9.93 5.63
CA ASP A 133 13.09 -10.56 4.44
C ASP A 133 12.45 -9.50 3.53
N TRP A 134 12.70 -9.64 2.23
CA TRP A 134 12.26 -8.68 1.21
C TRP A 134 11.40 -9.37 0.16
N THR A 135 10.35 -8.68 -0.28
CA THR A 135 9.65 -8.99 -1.52
C THR A 135 10.27 -8.24 -2.69
N ARG A 136 10.01 -8.75 -3.90
CA ARG A 136 10.48 -8.12 -5.13
C ARG A 136 9.39 -7.98 -6.18
N ASP A 137 8.54 -8.99 -6.26
CA ASP A 137 7.52 -9.14 -7.28
C ASP A 137 6.47 -10.10 -6.75
N MET A 138 5.25 -9.94 -7.21
CA MET A 138 4.13 -10.82 -6.91
C MET A 138 3.41 -11.17 -8.21
N GLU A 139 2.93 -12.40 -8.29
CA GLU A 139 2.08 -12.84 -9.39
C GLU A 139 0.95 -13.69 -8.80
N VAL A 140 -0.27 -13.45 -9.27
CA VAL A 140 -1.41 -14.31 -8.93
C VAL A 140 -1.33 -15.55 -9.79
N THR A 141 -1.30 -16.72 -9.14
CA THR A 141 -1.37 -18.01 -9.82
C THR A 141 -2.79 -18.55 -9.75
N ASP A 142 -3.25 -19.19 -10.83
CA ASP A 142 -4.48 -19.97 -10.79
C ASP A 142 -4.29 -21.15 -9.81
N ASP A 143 -5.16 -21.27 -8.82
CA ASP A 143 -5.25 -22.49 -8.02
C ASP A 143 -5.80 -23.62 -8.91
N VAL A 144 -4.98 -24.63 -9.18
CA VAL A 144 -5.51 -25.93 -9.64
C VAL A 144 -6.15 -26.62 -8.44
N GLU A 145 -7.47 -26.54 -8.34
CA GLU A 145 -8.23 -27.41 -7.43
C GLU A 145 -7.84 -28.87 -7.69
N GLY A 146 -7.31 -29.54 -6.66
CA GLY A 146 -6.96 -30.96 -6.66
C GLY A 146 -8.05 -31.84 -6.08
#